data_AF-A0A4R4VQY4-F1
#
_entry.id   AF-A0A4R4VQY4-F1
#
_cell.length_a   1.000
_cell.length_b   1.000
_cell.length_c   1.000
_cell.angle_alpha   90.00
_cell.angle_beta   90.00
_cell.angle_gamma   90.00
#
_symmetry.space_group_name_H-M   'P 1'
#
loop_
_entity.id
_entity.type
_entity.pdbx_description
1 polymer ?
#
loop_
_entity_poly.entity_id
_entity_poly.type
_entity_poly.pdbx_seq_one_letter_code
_entity_poly.pdbx_strand_id
1 'polypeptide(L)' 'MSSQPSEPDPEPRRTPGLLPGGSVPPGETPPESAQATSALSHEQRAGAHATKWAWLTLLAVVVLLVAGLFTYLAIALLV' A
#
# COMPACT_ATOMS: atom_id res chain seq x y z
N MET A 1 -45.66 3.79 22.01
CA MET A 1 -45.88 2.33 21.93
C MET A 1 -45.96 1.97 20.45
N SER A 2 -44.89 1.63 19.73
CA SER A 2 -44.00 0.46 19.82
C SER A 2 -44.72 -0.86 19.52
N SER A 3 -44.80 -1.26 18.26
CA SER A 3 -45.09 -2.65 17.87
C SER A 3 -44.46 -2.94 16.51
N GLN A 4 -43.14 -3.17 16.56
CA GLN A 4 -42.36 -3.79 15.50
C GLN A 4 -43.06 -5.09 15.04
N PRO A 5 -43.17 -5.35 13.73
CA PRO A 5 -43.67 -6.63 13.22
C PRO A 5 -42.79 -7.75 13.78
N SER A 6 -43.42 -8.76 14.38
CA SER A 6 -42.75 -9.93 14.92
C SER A 6 -42.17 -10.73 13.76
N GLU A 7 -40.94 -10.41 13.38
CA GLU A 7 -40.13 -11.27 12.53
C GLU A 7 -39.99 -12.62 13.26
N PRO A 8 -40.32 -13.76 12.61
CA PRO A 8 -40.23 -15.04 13.27
C PRO A 8 -38.74 -15.32 13.55
N ASP A 9 -38.39 -15.36 14.83
CA ASP A 9 -37.06 -15.76 15.27
C ASP A 9 -36.73 -17.13 14.64
N PRO A 10 -35.64 -17.23 13.84
CA PRO A 10 -35.36 -18.45 13.10
C PRO A 10 -35.05 -19.58 14.07
N GLU A 11 -35.91 -20.59 14.09
CA GLU A 11 -35.75 -21.81 14.89
C GLU A 11 -34.31 -22.33 14.81
N PRO A 12 -33.57 -22.45 15.93
CA PRO A 12 -32.14 -22.81 15.92
C PRO A 12 -31.83 -24.12 15.20
N ARG A 13 -32.81 -25.03 15.11
CA ARG A 13 -32.70 -26.31 14.39
C ARG A 13 -32.73 -26.19 12.86
N ARG A 14 -33.14 -25.03 12.34
CA ARG A 14 -33.26 -24.76 10.90
C ARG A 14 -32.26 -23.72 10.39
N THR A 15 -31.52 -23.06 11.28
CA THR A 15 -30.42 -22.17 10.90
C THR A 15 -29.13 -22.97 10.80
N PRO A 16 -28.59 -23.21 9.59
CA PRO A 16 -27.33 -23.91 9.44
C PRO A 16 -26.22 -23.13 10.16
N GLY A 17 -25.33 -23.85 10.86
CA GLY A 17 -24.16 -23.25 11.51
C GLY A 17 -24.35 -22.76 12.94
N LEU A 18 -25.56 -22.78 13.53
CA LEU A 18 -25.75 -22.43 14.95
C LEU A 18 -25.89 -23.70 15.81
N LEU A 19 -24.89 -23.95 16.66
CA LEU A 19 -25.05 -24.93 17.75
C LEU A 19 -26.14 -24.42 18.72
N PRO A 20 -26.90 -25.31 19.39
CA PRO A 20 -27.77 -24.93 20.50
C PRO A 20 -26.96 -24.13 21.53
N GLY A 21 -27.15 -22.81 21.57
CA GLY A 21 -26.28 -21.89 22.32
C GLY A 21 -25.74 -20.69 21.53
N GLY A 22 -26.07 -20.56 20.24
CA GLY A 22 -25.75 -19.33 19.48
C GLY A 22 -24.26 -19.16 19.14
N SER A 23 -23.49 -20.25 19.16
CA SER A 23 -22.11 -20.25 18.68
C SER A 23 -22.05 -20.84 17.28
N VAL A 24 -21.45 -20.09 16.36
CA VAL A 24 -21.06 -20.58 15.03
C VAL A 24 -19.63 -21.14 15.16
N PRO A 25 -19.34 -22.34 14.66
CA PRO A 25 -17.98 -22.84 14.59
C PRO A 25 -17.07 -21.82 13.87
N PRO A 26 -15.88 -21.50 14.40
CA PRO A 26 -14.94 -20.64 13.72
C PRO A 26 -14.58 -21.25 12.35
N GLY A 27 -15.04 -20.61 11.26
CA GLY A 27 -14.80 -21.11 9.90
C GLY A 27 -15.84 -20.72 8.84
N GLU A 28 -17.04 -20.25 9.21
CA GLU A 28 -18.13 -20.04 8.22
C GLU A 28 -18.39 -18.58 7.78
N THR A 29 -17.59 -17.61 8.24
CA THR A 29 -17.36 -16.29 7.59
C THR A 29 -16.16 -15.64 8.30
N PRO A 30 -15.13 -15.11 7.60
CA PRO A 30 -15.15 -14.42 6.30
C PRO A 30 -14.33 -15.12 5.19
N PRO A 31 -14.57 -14.82 3.90
CA PRO A 31 -13.62 -15.14 2.84
C PRO A 31 -12.33 -14.36 3.12
N GLU A 32 -11.24 -15.11 3.26
CA GLU A 32 -9.90 -14.69 2.90
C GLU A 32 -9.57 -13.22 3.24
N SER A 33 -9.30 -12.97 4.52
CA SER A 33 -8.44 -11.86 4.96
C SER A 33 -7.06 -11.84 4.25
N ALA A 34 -6.74 -12.83 3.40
CA ALA A 34 -5.63 -12.72 2.45
C ALA A 34 -5.84 -11.63 1.38
N GLN A 35 -7.04 -11.05 1.22
CA GLN A 35 -7.22 -9.83 0.42
C GLN A 35 -6.52 -8.60 1.01
N ALA A 36 -6.25 -8.56 2.32
CA ALA A 36 -5.49 -7.46 2.94
C ALA A 36 -3.97 -7.57 2.65
N THR A 37 -3.47 -8.77 2.33
CA THR A 37 -2.07 -9.00 1.93
C THR A 37 -1.91 -9.11 0.41
N SER A 38 -2.91 -9.61 -0.32
CA SER A 38 -2.88 -9.63 -1.79
C SER A 38 -2.99 -8.23 -2.41
N ALA A 39 -3.49 -7.24 -1.67
CA ALA A 39 -3.41 -5.83 -2.05
C ALA A 39 -2.01 -5.21 -1.84
N LEU A 40 -1.14 -5.86 -1.05
CA LEU A 40 0.26 -5.45 -0.86
C LEU A 40 1.21 -6.10 -1.87
N SER A 41 0.76 -7.12 -2.61
CA SER A 41 1.54 -7.81 -3.64
C SER A 41 1.30 -7.27 -5.05
N HIS A 42 0.86 -6.02 -5.19
CA HIS A 42 0.99 -5.37 -6.49
C HIS A 42 2.48 -5.34 -6.80
N GLU A 43 2.91 -6.08 -7.82
CA GLU A 43 4.27 -6.03 -8.34
C GLU A 43 4.51 -4.57 -8.69
N GLN A 44 5.18 -3.84 -7.78
CA GLN A 44 5.48 -2.43 -7.98
C GLN A 44 6.53 -2.43 -9.07
N ARG A 45 6.05 -2.47 -10.32
CA ARG A 45 6.87 -2.59 -11.52
C ARG A 45 7.99 -1.59 -11.34
N ALA A 46 9.23 -2.09 -11.26
CA ALA A 46 10.42 -1.27 -11.06
C ALA A 46 10.72 -0.46 -12.34
N GLY A 47 9.73 0.25 -12.85
CA GLY A 47 9.73 0.99 -14.11
C GLY A 47 10.30 2.38 -13.89
N ALA A 48 11.52 2.48 -13.36
CA ALA A 48 12.17 3.77 -13.22
C ALA A 48 13.69 3.74 -13.41
N HIS A 49 14.27 2.64 -13.88
CA HIS A 49 15.74 2.59 -14.05
C HIS A 49 16.23 3.69 -15.01
N ALA A 50 15.56 3.90 -16.14
CA ALA A 50 15.94 4.94 -17.10
C ALA A 50 15.84 6.36 -16.52
N THR A 51 14.77 6.69 -15.78
CA THR A 51 14.63 8.02 -15.17
C THR A 51 15.65 8.25 -14.05
N LYS A 52 16.00 7.22 -13.27
CA LYS A 52 17.07 7.32 -12.25
C LYS A 52 18.41 7.68 -12.88
N TRP A 53 18.81 7.01 -13.96
CA TRP A 53 20.06 7.32 -14.66
C TRP A 53 20.06 8.71 -15.33
N ALA A 54 18.91 9.16 -15.84
CA ALA A 54 18.78 10.52 -16.37
C ALA A 54 19.01 11.58 -15.29
N TRP A 55 18.38 11.43 -14.13
CA TRP A 55 18.60 12.32 -12.99
C TRP A 55 20.03 12.29 -12.47
N LEU A 56 20.64 11.10 -12.38
CA LEU A 56 22.03 10.95 -11.93
C LEU A 56 23.00 11.67 -12.88
N THR A 57 22.80 11.50 -14.18
CA THR A 57 23.62 12.15 -15.22
C THR A 57 23.44 13.66 -15.18
N LEU A 58 22.20 14.15 -15.09
CA LEU A 58 21.92 15.58 -14.98
C LEU A 58 22.61 16.19 -13.76
N LEU A 59 22.51 15.53 -12.60
CA LEU A 59 23.14 15.99 -11.37
C LEU A 59 24.67 16.03 -11.51
N ALA A 60 25.28 15.00 -12.08
CA ALA A 60 26.72 14.96 -12.31
C ALA A 60 27.21 16.11 -13.19
N VAL A 61 26.47 16.43 -14.26
CA VAL A 61 26.79 17.56 -15.15
C VAL A 61 26.71 18.90 -14.39
N VAL A 62 25.64 19.11 -13.62
CA VAL A 62 25.48 20.33 -12.82
C VAL A 62 26.61 20.50 -11.80
N VAL A 63 26.99 19.42 -11.11
CA VAL A 63 28.09 19.45 -10.14
C VAL A 63 29.41 19.82 -10.82
N LEU A 64 29.71 19.24 -11.98
CA LEU A 64 30.94 19.55 -12.72
C LEU A 64 30.97 21.01 -13.19
N LEU A 65 29.85 21.55 -13.66
CA LEU A 65 29.73 22.96 -14.07
C LEU A 65 29.98 23.90 -12.88
N VAL A 66 29.35 23.62 -11.74
CA VAL A 66 29.51 24.42 -10.52
C VAL A 66 30.93 24.33 -9.99
N ALA A 67 31.49 23.12 -9.90
CA ALA A 67 32.87 22.91 -9.46
C ALA A 67 33.87 23.61 -10.38
N GLY A 68 33.66 23.54 -11.70
CA GLY A 68 34.46 24.25 -12.70
C GLY A 68 34.39 25.77 -12.52
N LEU A 69 33.19 26.33 -12.30
CA LEU A 69 33.01 27.76 -12.04
C LEU A 69 33.77 28.22 -10.79
N PHE A 70 33.65 27.48 -9.68
CA PHE A 70 34.39 27.79 -8.45
C PHE A 70 35.90 27.66 -8.65
N THR A 71 36.36 26.64 -9.36
CA THR A 71 37.79 26.44 -9.66
C THR A 71 38.32 27.60 -10.50
N TYR A 72 37.60 27.98 -11.55
CA TYR A 72 37.93 29.13 -12.39
C TYR A 72 37.99 30.42 -11.58
N LEU A 73 36.97 30.68 -10.76
CA LEU A 73 36.91 31.87 -9.91
C LEU A 73 38.06 31.90 -8.90
N ALA A 74 38.41 30.77 -8.29
CA ALA A 74 39.51 30.66 -7.34
C ALA A 74 40.86 30.95 -8.02
N ILE A 75 41.10 30.42 -9.22
CA ILE A 75 42.31 30.72 -10.01
C ILE A 75 42.34 32.21 -10.39
N ALA A 76 41.22 32.75 -10.86
CA ALA A 76 41.12 34.16 -11.26
C ALA A 76 41.34 35.12 -10.09
N LEU A 77 41.00 34.73 -8.86
CA LEU A 77 41.26 35.51 -7.65
C LEU A 77 42.71 35.37 -7.16
N LEU A 78 43.36 34.24 -7.44
CA LEU A 78 44.73 33.96 -7.02
C LEU A 78 45.77 34.69 -7.87
N VAL A 79 45.45 34.93 -9.14
CA VAL A 79 46.28 35.69 -10.11
C VAL A 79 46.09 37.18 -9.91
#